data_AF-A0A919QZF0-F1
#
_entry.id   AF-A0A919QZF0-F1
#
_cell.length_a   1.000
_cell.length_b   1.000
_cell.length_c   1.000
_cell.angle_alpha   90.00
_cell.angle_beta   90.00
_cell.angle_gamma   90.00
#
_symmetry.space_group_name_H-M   'P 1'
#
loop_
_entity.id
_entity.type
_entity.pdbx_description
1 polymer ?
#
loop_
_entity_poly.entity_id
_entity_poly.type
_entity_poly.pdbx_seq_one_letter_code
_entity_poly.pdbx_strand_id
1 'polypeptide(L)'
;MPQLVSARPCRSPFVRYAQLKIVRHSMAPLQRRVLELRDDLTAYDGMYVALAEALRLPLLTDDAKFAGSVGHRAEIHRYPPPR
;
A
#
# COMPACT_ATOMS: atom_id res chain seq x y z
N MET A 1 -10.14 6.56 38.06
CA MET A 1 -11.33 6.10 37.31
C MET A 1 -11.14 6.50 35.85
N PRO A 2 -10.65 5.63 34.95
CA PRO A 2 -10.51 6.00 33.55
C PRO A 2 -11.91 6.03 32.92
N GLN A 3 -12.25 7.13 32.26
CA GLN A 3 -13.54 7.27 31.60
C GLN A 3 -13.59 6.34 30.40
N LEU A 4 -14.57 5.42 30.40
CA LEU A 4 -14.90 4.59 29.25
C LEU A 4 -15.35 5.53 28.12
N VAL A 5 -14.59 5.55 27.02
CA VAL A 5 -15.06 6.11 25.75
C VAL A 5 -16.38 5.42 25.42
N SER A 6 -17.47 6.19 25.38
CA SER A 6 -18.79 5.70 24.99
C SER A 6 -18.69 4.91 23.70
N ALA A 7 -18.97 3.61 23.78
CA ALA A 7 -18.97 2.70 22.64
C ALA A 7 -20.13 3.08 21.71
N ARG A 8 -19.86 3.99 20.76
CA ARG A 8 -20.66 4.04 19.53
C ARG A 8 -20.68 2.61 18.97
N PRO A 9 -21.81 2.09 18.47
CA PRO A 9 -21.83 0.77 17.86
C PRO A 9 -20.80 0.76 16.73
N CYS A 10 -19.64 0.16 17.01
CA CYS A 10 -18.54 0.12 16.07
C CYS A 10 -18.94 -0.95 15.07
N ARG A 11 -19.56 -0.54 13.94
CA ARG A 11 -19.68 -1.41 12.78
C ARG A 11 -18.31 -2.03 12.56
N SER A 12 -18.28 -3.36 12.48
CA SER A 12 -17.07 -4.15 12.35
C SER A 12 -16.08 -3.48 11.39
N PRO A 13 -14.79 -3.39 11.75
CA PRO A 13 -13.78 -2.75 10.88
C PRO A 13 -13.77 -3.35 9.48
N PHE A 14 -14.11 -4.63 9.34
CA PHE A 14 -14.26 -5.31 8.05
C PHE A 14 -15.41 -4.75 7.21
N VAL A 15 -16.52 -4.35 7.82
CA VAL A 15 -17.64 -3.69 7.12
C VAL A 15 -17.21 -2.32 6.60
N ARG A 16 -16.45 -1.55 7.38
CA ARG A 16 -15.92 -0.26 6.90
C ARG A 16 -14.91 -0.42 5.78
N TYR A 17 -14.00 -1.39 5.91
CA TYR A 17 -13.04 -1.72 4.86
C TYR A 17 -13.73 -2.16 3.56
N ALA A 18 -14.78 -2.98 3.64
CA ALA A 18 -15.55 -3.43 2.49
C ALA A 18 -16.26 -2.27 1.76
N GLN A 19 -16.60 -1.20 2.47
CA GLN A 19 -17.28 -0.01 1.94
C GLN A 19 -16.33 1.03 1.32
N LEU A 20 -15.02 0.83 1.42
CA LEU A 20 -14.06 1.74 0.77
C LEU A 20 -14.31 1.74 -0.75
N LYS A 21 -14.39 2.94 -1.32
CA LYS A 21 -14.49 3.16 -2.76
C LYS A 21 -13.12 2.94 -3.41
N ILE A 22 -12.66 1.70 -3.42
CA ILE A 22 -11.39 1.28 -4.01
C ILE A 22 -11.61 0.25 -5.10
N VAL A 23 -10.77 0.31 -6.13
CA VAL A 23 -10.67 -0.75 -7.13
C VAL A 23 -9.64 -1.76 -6.63
N ARG A 24 -10.02 -3.04 -6.58
CA ARG A 24 -9.12 -4.14 -6.22
C ARG A 24 -8.56 -4.73 -7.51
N HIS A 25 -7.24 -4.76 -7.62
CA HIS A 25 -6.56 -5.34 -8.77
C HIS A 25 -6.11 -6.78 -8.46
N SER A 26 -6.22 -7.66 -9.46
CA SER A 26 -5.73 -9.03 -9.35
C SER A 26 -4.21 -9.03 -9.18
N MET A 27 -3.71 -9.92 -8.32
CA MET A 27 -2.27 -10.01 -8.06
C MET A 27 -1.52 -10.79 -9.14
N ALA A 28 -2.14 -11.81 -9.73
CA ALA A 28 -1.50 -12.73 -10.66
C ALA A 28 -0.79 -12.05 -11.85
N PRO A 29 -1.37 -11.03 -12.51
CA PRO A 29 -0.73 -10.37 -13.65
C PRO A 29 0.59 -9.66 -13.32
N LEU A 30 0.83 -9.32 -12.05
CA LEU A 30 1.99 -8.53 -11.62
C LEU A 30 3.19 -9.38 -11.21
N GLN A 31 2.99 -10.69 -10.99
CA GLN A 31 3.99 -11.59 -10.39
C GLN A 31 5.33 -11.59 -11.12
N ARG A 32 5.32 -11.53 -12.46
CA ARG A 32 6.55 -11.47 -13.26
C ARG A 32 7.37 -10.23 -12.93
N ARG A 33 6.72 -9.06 -12.86
CA ARG A 33 7.39 -7.80 -12.53
C ARG A 33 7.87 -7.79 -11.08
N VAL A 34 7.10 -8.33 -10.15
CA VAL A 34 7.52 -8.49 -8.75
C VAL A 34 8.77 -9.37 -8.63
N LEU A 35 8.86 -10.45 -9.41
CA LEU A 35 10.03 -11.32 -9.41
C LEU A 35 11.30 -10.61 -9.93
N GLU A 36 11.17 -9.64 -10.82
CA GLU A 36 12.28 -8.79 -11.30
C GLU A 36 12.74 -7.79 -10.24
N LEU A 37 11.87 -7.39 -9.30
CA LEU A 37 12.16 -6.43 -8.23
C LEU A 37 12.73 -7.09 -6.96
N ARG A 38 12.88 -8.43 -6.95
CA ARG A 38 13.20 -9.22 -5.75
C ARG A 38 14.53 -8.88 -5.09
N ASP A 39 15.47 -8.28 -5.83
CA ASP A 39 16.79 -7.95 -5.30
C ASP A 39 16.75 -6.70 -4.39
N ASP A 40 15.65 -5.94 -4.43
CA ASP A 40 15.45 -4.70 -3.65
C ASP A 40 14.18 -4.73 -2.77
N LEU A 41 13.10 -5.37 -3.25
CA LEU A 41 11.79 -5.34 -2.60
C LEU A 41 11.31 -6.73 -2.20
N THR A 42 10.62 -6.79 -1.06
CA THR A 42 9.84 -7.98 -0.70
C THR A 42 8.74 -8.23 -1.73
N ALA A 43 8.23 -9.46 -1.84
CA ALA A 43 7.14 -9.75 -2.76
C ALA A 43 5.91 -8.84 -2.51
N TYR A 44 5.60 -8.52 -1.25
CA TYR A 44 4.50 -7.62 -0.91
C TYR A 44 4.75 -6.18 -1.38
N ASP A 45 5.94 -5.65 -1.11
CA ASP A 45 6.29 -4.28 -1.53
C ASP A 45 6.35 -4.17 -3.06
N GLY A 46 6.93 -5.18 -3.71
CA GLY A 46 6.98 -5.31 -5.15
C GLY A 46 5.59 -5.34 -5.78
N MET A 47 4.58 -5.91 -5.14
CA MET A 47 3.20 -5.90 -5.66
C MET A 47 2.62 -4.49 -5.74
N TYR A 48 2.85 -3.65 -4.73
CA TYR A 48 2.39 -2.25 -4.75
C TYR A 48 3.13 -1.43 -5.80
N VAL A 49 4.45 -1.62 -5.91
CA VAL A 49 5.28 -0.94 -6.92
C VAL A 49 4.90 -1.37 -8.34
N ALA A 50 4.76 -2.67 -8.59
CA ALA A 50 4.37 -3.20 -9.89
C ALA A 50 2.96 -2.73 -10.30
N LEU A 51 2.03 -2.64 -9.34
CA LEU A 51 0.71 -2.09 -9.59
C LEU A 51 0.78 -0.60 -9.96
N ALA A 52 1.55 0.19 -9.22
CA ALA A 52 1.75 1.60 -9.49
C ALA A 52 2.37 1.83 -10.88
N GLU A 53 3.37 1.05 -11.27
CA GLU A 53 3.96 1.06 -12.61
C GLU A 53 2.92 0.71 -13.70
N ALA A 54 2.13 -0.34 -13.48
CA ALA A 54 1.12 -0.80 -14.44
C ALA A 54 0.01 0.23 -14.66
N LEU A 55 -0.41 0.92 -13.60
CA LEU A 55 -1.44 1.96 -13.65
C LEU A 55 -0.88 3.33 -14.05
N ARG A 56 0.45 3.50 -14.03
CA ARG A 56 1.13 4.80 -14.21
C ARG A 56 0.64 5.86 -13.21
N LEU A 57 0.52 5.45 -11.95
CA LEU A 57 0.09 6.31 -10.84
C LEU A 57 1.16 6.30 -9.74
N PRO A 58 1.26 7.36 -8.93
CA PRO A 58 2.15 7.37 -7.78
C PRO A 58 1.69 6.36 -6.72
N LEU A 59 2.66 5.73 -6.04
CA LEU A 59 2.43 4.91 -4.86
C LEU A 59 2.47 5.77 -3.60
N LEU A 60 1.31 6.01 -3.00
CA LEU A 60 1.21 6.65 -1.69
C LEU A 60 1.43 5.61 -0.57
N THR A 61 2.38 5.86 0.33
CA THR A 61 2.72 4.96 1.43
C THR A 61 3.17 5.72 2.68
N ASP A 62 3.00 5.15 3.86
CA ASP A 62 3.61 5.67 5.10
C ASP A 62 4.97 5.03 5.41
N ASP A 63 5.30 3.96 4.68
CA ASP A 63 6.51 3.18 4.90
C ASP A 63 7.74 3.93 4.39
N ALA A 64 8.61 4.28 5.33
CA ALA A 64 9.84 5.03 5.09
C ALA A 64 10.84 4.30 4.19
N LYS A 65 10.77 2.96 4.14
CA LYS A 65 11.79 2.14 3.46
C LYS A 65 11.83 2.38 1.95
N PHE A 66 10.70 2.79 1.34
CA PHE A 66 10.64 3.11 -0.08
C PHE A 66 11.44 4.37 -0.47
N ALA A 67 11.95 5.15 0.48
CA ALA A 67 12.86 6.25 0.17
C ALA A 67 14.19 5.77 -0.45
N GLY A 68 14.57 4.52 -0.19
CA GLY A 68 15.80 3.91 -0.72
C GLY A 68 15.58 2.85 -1.79
N SER A 69 14.33 2.59 -2.20
CA SER A 69 14.05 1.51 -3.15
C SER A 69 14.48 1.89 -4.58
N VAL A 70 14.97 0.89 -5.31
CA VAL A 70 15.54 1.04 -6.65
C VAL A 70 15.00 -0.03 -7.61
N GLY A 71 15.37 0.06 -8.90
CA GLY A 71 14.97 -0.94 -9.91
C GLY A 71 13.53 -0.82 -10.42
N HIS A 72 12.77 0.17 -9.94
CA HIS A 72 11.43 0.48 -10.40
C HIS A 72 11.31 1.91 -10.95
N ARG A 73 10.23 2.15 -11.68
CA ARG A 73 9.83 3.46 -12.23
C ARG A 73 8.65 4.09 -11.51
N ALA A 74 8.12 3.44 -10.47
CA ALA A 74 7.04 4.01 -9.67
C ALA A 74 7.50 5.30 -8.97
N GLU A 75 6.68 6.35 -9.08
CA GLU A 75 6.81 7.56 -8.28
C GLU A 75 6.30 7.26 -6.87
N ILE A 76 7.12 7.50 -5.84
CA ILE A 76 6.76 7.20 -4.46
C ILE A 76 6.39 8.49 -3.73
N HIS A 77 5.18 8.54 -3.17
CA HIS A 77 4.73 9.62 -2.29
C HIS A 77 4.66 9.10 -0.86
N ARG A 78 5.39 9.72 0.05
CA ARG A 78 5.36 9.34 1.46
C ARG A 78 4.44 10.26 2.27
N TYR A 79 3.56 9.67 3.08
CA TYR A 79 2.73 10.40 4.04
C TYR A 79 2.75 9.77 5.45
N PRO A 80 2.96 10.53 6.53
CA PRO A 80 3.28 11.95 6.53
C PRO A 80 4.63 12.22 5.83
N PRO A 81 4.82 13.43 5.27
CA PRO A 81 6.10 13.78 4.67
C PRO A 81 7.24 13.63 5.71
N PRO A 82 8.47 13.30 5.28
CA PRO A 82 9.62 13.24 6.18
C PRO A 82 9.77 14.58 6.92
N ARG A 83 10.19 14.50 8.20
CA ARG A 83 10.54 15.71 8.97
C ARG A 83 11.86 16.30 8.48
#